data_AF-A0A8H5E0D5-F1
#
_entry.id   AF-A0A8H5E0D5-F1
#
_cell.length_a   1.000
_cell.length_b   1.000
_cell.length_c   1.000
_cell.angle_alpha   90.00
_cell.angle_beta   90.00
_cell.angle_gamma   90.00
#
_symmetry.space_group_name_H-M   'P 1'
#
loop_
_entity.id
_entity.type
_entity.pdbx_description
1 polymer ?
#
loop_
_entity_poly.entity_id
_entity_poly.type
_entity_poly.pdbx_seq_one_letter_code
_entity_poly.pdbx_strand_id
1 'polypeptide(L)'
;MSSTVNTTFKDLSDQAVALIALMSEKIKAVRAASRTATEEEVTELVDHLATLTDHMTGMDEQVGGPDQQRMLMDMAKPATKVMFEVGDMLFDVYGHEPDRL
;
A
#
# COMPACT_ATOMS: atom_id res chain seq x y z
N MET A 1 -31.28 -4.56 -5.47
CA MET A 1 -30.01 -5.33 -5.48
C MET A 1 -28.80 -4.50 -5.02
N SER A 2 -28.96 -3.33 -4.38
CA SER A 2 -27.84 -2.40 -4.11
C SER A 2 -27.11 -2.57 -2.78
N SER A 3 -27.58 -3.41 -1.86
CA SER A 3 -27.00 -3.47 -0.51
C SER A 3 -25.69 -4.26 -0.45
N THR A 4 -25.53 -5.31 -1.24
CA THR A 4 -24.35 -6.20 -1.19
C THR A 4 -23.09 -5.55 -1.75
N VAL A 5 -23.18 -4.91 -2.92
CA VAL A 5 -22.04 -4.24 -3.58
C VAL A 5 -21.50 -3.08 -2.73
N ASN A 6 -22.40 -2.34 -2.08
CA ASN A 6 -21.99 -1.23 -1.21
C ASN A 6 -21.26 -1.71 0.06
N THR A 7 -21.69 -2.83 0.63
CA THR A 7 -21.00 -3.45 1.78
C THR A 7 -19.61 -3.93 1.39
N THR A 8 -19.47 -4.63 0.26
CA THR A 8 -18.16 -5.17 -0.18
C THR A 8 -17.16 -4.07 -0.53
N PHE A 9 -17.58 -3.00 -1.24
CA PHE A 9 -16.70 -1.85 -1.49
C PHE A 9 -16.23 -1.20 -0.19
N LYS A 10 -17.15 -1.04 0.77
CA LYS A 10 -16.82 -0.47 2.08
C LYS A 10 -15.82 -1.34 2.84
N ASP A 11 -16.03 -2.65 2.88
CA ASP A 11 -15.14 -3.58 3.58
C ASP A 11 -13.72 -3.56 2.99
N LEU A 12 -13.59 -3.58 1.66
CA LEU A 12 -12.28 -3.47 0.99
C LEU A 12 -11.61 -2.13 1.29
N SER A 13 -12.39 -1.06 1.33
CA SER A 13 -11.86 0.26 1.62
C SER A 13 -11.34 0.41 3.05
N ASP A 14 -12.08 -0.11 4.03
CA ASP A 14 -11.69 -0.06 5.43
C ASP A 14 -10.40 -0.91 5.63
N GLN A 15 -10.28 -2.04 4.93
CA GLN A 15 -9.06 -2.86 4.91
C GLN A 15 -7.88 -2.15 4.24
N ALA A 16 -8.08 -1.50 3.09
CA ALA A 16 -7.04 -0.75 2.39
C ALA A 16 -6.51 0.41 3.26
N VAL A 17 -7.40 1.16 3.94
CA VAL A 17 -7.01 2.23 4.87
C VAL A 17 -6.17 1.68 6.02
N ALA A 18 -6.58 0.57 6.63
CA ALA A 18 -5.84 -0.06 7.71
C ALA A 18 -4.43 -0.50 7.27
N LEU A 19 -4.31 -1.11 6.09
CA LEU A 19 -3.03 -1.54 5.52
C LEU A 19 -2.11 -0.34 5.21
N ILE A 20 -2.64 0.74 4.64
CA ILE A 20 -1.88 1.97 4.38
C ILE A 20 -1.33 2.55 5.68
N ALA A 21 -2.14 2.60 6.74
CA ALA A 21 -1.72 3.09 8.04
C ALA A 21 -0.63 2.21 8.67
N LEU A 22 -0.81 0.88 8.62
CA LEU A 22 0.16 -0.09 9.11
C LEU A 22 1.51 0.05 8.39
N MET A 23 1.51 0.07 7.06
CA MET A 23 2.74 0.24 6.28
C MET A 23 3.41 1.57 6.58
N SER A 24 2.65 2.67 6.65
CA SER A 24 3.19 3.99 6.98
C SER A 24 3.91 4.00 8.35
N GLU A 25 3.36 3.32 9.36
CA GLU A 25 4.00 3.21 10.67
C GLU A 25 5.25 2.32 10.64
N LYS A 26 5.21 1.17 9.95
CA LYS A 26 6.37 0.30 9.77
C LYS A 26 7.53 1.03 9.07
N ILE A 27 7.25 1.76 7.99
CA ILE A 27 8.25 2.53 7.25
C ILE A 27 8.89 3.60 8.14
N LYS A 28 8.09 4.33 8.93
CA LYS A 28 8.61 5.30 9.90
C LYS A 28 9.50 4.64 10.94
N ALA A 29 9.11 3.47 11.46
CA ALA A 29 9.89 2.74 12.46
C ALA A 29 11.26 2.31 11.91
N VAL A 30 11.29 1.76 10.70
CA VAL A 30 12.53 1.40 9.99
C VAL A 30 13.44 2.62 9.84
N ARG A 31 12.92 3.74 9.33
CA ARG A 31 13.69 4.98 9.15
C ARG A 31 14.19 5.57 10.48
N ALA A 32 13.35 5.57 11.52
CA ALA A 32 13.71 6.10 12.84
C ALA A 32 14.81 5.28 13.53
N ALA A 33 14.89 3.99 13.25
CA ALA A 33 15.95 3.12 13.77
C ALA A 33 17.34 3.41 13.16
N SER A 34 17.45 4.31 12.16
CA SER A 34 18.68 4.62 11.43
C SER A 34 19.40 3.38 10.87
N ARG A 35 18.67 2.27 10.72
CA ARG A 35 19.12 1.05 10.07
C ARG A 35 18.60 1.10 8.63
N THR A 36 19.44 0.73 7.68
CA THR A 36 18.95 0.24 6.39
C THR A 36 17.90 -0.82 6.67
N ALA A 37 16.76 -0.75 5.96
CA ALA A 37 15.72 -1.76 6.08
C ALA A 37 16.34 -3.15 5.86
N THR A 38 15.92 -4.15 6.64
CA THR A 38 16.37 -5.53 6.39
C THR A 38 15.60 -6.14 5.22
N GLU A 39 16.19 -7.15 4.56
CA GLU A 39 15.51 -7.91 3.51
C GLU A 39 14.17 -8.47 3.98
N GLU A 40 14.09 -8.93 5.23
CA GLU A 40 12.86 -9.46 5.84
C GLU A 40 11.79 -8.37 6.01
N GLU A 41 12.14 -7.22 6.59
CA GLU A 41 11.21 -6.09 6.77
C GLU A 41 10.68 -5.57 5.43
N VAL A 42 11.57 -5.48 4.42
CA VAL A 42 11.16 -5.05 3.08
C VAL A 42 10.30 -6.09 2.39
N THR A 43 10.60 -7.38 2.54
CA THR A 43 9.75 -8.45 1.99
C THR A 43 8.34 -8.39 2.59
N GLU A 44 8.22 -8.21 3.91
CA GLU A 44 6.92 -8.06 4.58
C GLU A 44 6.15 -6.84 4.06
N LEU A 45 6.84 -5.72 3.80
CA LEU A 45 6.22 -4.52 3.22
C LEU A 45 5.77 -4.73 1.77
N VAL A 46 6.51 -5.51 0.99
CA VAL A 46 6.13 -5.87 -0.39
C VAL A 46 4.87 -6.75 -0.40
N ASP A 47 4.77 -7.72 0.51
CA ASP A 47 3.58 -8.56 0.63
C ASP A 47 2.33 -7.75 1.01
N HIS A 48 2.47 -6.81 1.95
CA HIS A 48 1.40 -5.87 2.29
C HIS A 48 1.03 -4.95 1.12
N LEU A 49 2.01 -4.54 0.32
CA LEU A 49 1.79 -3.71 -0.87
C LEU A 49 1.02 -4.48 -1.97
N ALA A 50 1.33 -5.76 -2.17
CA ALA A 50 0.57 -6.62 -3.07
C ALA A 50 -0.90 -6.71 -2.61
N THR A 51 -1.11 -6.98 -1.31
CA THR A 51 -2.46 -7.03 -0.71
C THR A 51 -3.22 -5.71 -0.88
N LEU A 52 -2.56 -4.56 -0.66
CA LEU A 52 -3.17 -3.24 -0.88
C LEU A 52 -3.59 -3.06 -2.34
N THR A 53 -2.75 -3.47 -3.29
CA THR A 53 -3.02 -3.36 -4.72
C THR A 53 -4.24 -4.19 -5.12
N ASP A 54 -4.35 -5.41 -4.59
CA ASP A 54 -5.49 -6.29 -4.82
C ASP A 54 -6.78 -5.68 -4.26
N HIS A 55 -6.74 -5.13 -3.05
CA HIS A 55 -7.89 -4.45 -2.46
C HIS A 55 -8.32 -3.24 -3.30
N MET A 56 -7.38 -2.38 -3.71
CA MET A 56 -7.71 -1.22 -4.54
C MET A 56 -8.27 -1.61 -5.91
N THR A 57 -7.77 -2.70 -6.51
CA THR A 57 -8.29 -3.23 -7.77
C THR A 57 -9.72 -3.75 -7.61
N GLY A 58 -9.96 -4.56 -6.57
CA GLY A 58 -11.31 -5.06 -6.27
C GLY A 58 -12.29 -3.94 -5.91
N MET A 59 -11.82 -2.82 -5.38
CA MET A 59 -12.63 -1.62 -5.19
C MET A 59 -12.98 -0.94 -6.50
N ASP A 60 -12.01 -0.76 -7.41
CA ASP A 60 -12.22 -0.15 -8.73
C ASP A 60 -13.29 -0.90 -9.54
N GLU A 61 -13.23 -2.24 -9.53
CA GLU A 61 -14.22 -3.11 -10.18
C GLU A 61 -15.64 -2.98 -9.60
N GLN A 62 -15.75 -2.51 -8.36
CA GLN A 62 -17.01 -2.37 -7.62
C GLN A 62 -17.53 -0.93 -7.54
N VAL A 63 -16.83 0.04 -8.14
CA VAL A 63 -17.29 1.43 -8.16
C VAL A 63 -18.64 1.52 -8.87
N GLY A 64 -19.67 1.83 -8.10
CA GLY A 64 -21.05 1.96 -8.55
C GLY A 64 -21.52 3.41 -8.67
N GLY A 65 -20.70 4.39 -8.28
CA GLY A 65 -21.11 5.80 -8.31
C GLY A 65 -20.00 6.80 -7.96
N PRO A 66 -20.28 8.10 -8.14
CA PRO A 66 -19.29 9.17 -8.00
C PRO A 66 -18.72 9.31 -6.58
N ASP A 67 -19.51 9.00 -5.54
CA ASP A 67 -19.04 9.04 -4.16
C ASP A 67 -17.98 7.97 -3.88
N GLN A 68 -18.19 6.75 -4.38
CA GLN A 68 -17.24 5.65 -4.27
C GLN A 68 -15.97 5.94 -5.09
N GLN A 69 -16.13 6.50 -6.29
CA GLN A 69 -15.00 6.92 -7.12
C GLN A 69 -14.14 7.97 -6.40
N ARG A 70 -14.77 8.96 -5.77
CA ARG A 70 -14.07 9.99 -5.00
C ARG A 70 -13.30 9.39 -3.83
N MET A 71 -13.92 8.46 -3.12
CA MET A 71 -13.29 7.76 -2.00
C MET A 71 -12.07 6.94 -2.45
N LEU A 72 -12.16 6.21 -3.57
CA LEU A 72 -11.03 5.50 -4.18
C LEU A 72 -9.89 6.47 -4.53
N MET A 73 -10.20 7.61 -5.15
CA MET A 73 -9.20 8.64 -5.48
C MET A 73 -8.52 9.25 -4.24
N ASP A 74 -9.27 9.46 -3.17
CA ASP A 74 -8.71 10.01 -1.93
C ASP A 74 -7.78 9.01 -1.22
N MET A 75 -8.04 7.70 -1.32
CA MET A 75 -7.14 6.66 -0.82
C MET A 75 -5.94 6.38 -1.72
N ALA A 76 -6.07 6.59 -3.04
CA ALA A 76 -4.99 6.39 -3.98
C ALA A 76 -3.77 7.27 -3.68
N LYS A 77 -3.97 8.46 -3.10
CA LYS A 77 -2.90 9.39 -2.72
C LYS A 77 -1.96 8.81 -1.65
N PRO A 78 -2.43 8.45 -0.44
CA PRO A 78 -1.56 7.84 0.55
C PRO A 78 -1.07 6.45 0.13
N ALA A 79 -1.85 5.69 -0.65
CA ALA A 79 -1.39 4.41 -1.21
C ALA A 79 -0.15 4.60 -2.09
N THR A 80 -0.22 5.53 -3.06
CA THR A 80 0.91 5.85 -3.97
C THR A 80 2.16 6.23 -3.20
N LYS A 81 2.01 7.01 -2.12
CA LYS A 81 3.13 7.38 -1.25
C LYS A 81 3.78 6.14 -0.62
N VAL A 82 2.99 5.22 -0.08
CA VAL A 82 3.49 3.97 0.49
C VAL A 82 4.21 3.13 -0.59
N MET A 83 3.64 3.00 -1.79
CA MET A 83 4.27 2.25 -2.87
C MET A 83 5.65 2.80 -3.23
N PHE A 84 5.76 4.13 -3.30
CA PHE A 84 7.02 4.80 -3.58
C PHE A 84 8.05 4.58 -2.47
N GLU A 85 7.65 4.71 -1.20
CA GLU A 85 8.55 4.50 -0.06
C GLU A 85 9.02 3.04 0.05
N VAL A 86 8.13 2.06 -0.20
CA VAL A 86 8.53 0.64 -0.29
C VAL A 86 9.51 0.41 -1.43
N GLY A 87 9.30 1.03 -2.59
CA GLY A 87 10.23 0.98 -3.72
C GLY A 87 11.61 1.57 -3.40
N ASP A 88 11.65 2.68 -2.67
CA ASP A 88 12.88 3.33 -2.19
C ASP A 88 13.66 2.38 -1.27
N MET A 89 13.00 1.76 -0.29
CA MET A 89 13.67 0.77 0.58
C MET A 89 14.09 -0.49 -0.16
N LEU A 90 13.32 -0.96 -1.14
CA LEU A 90 13.75 -2.06 -2.03
C LEU A 90 15.05 -1.71 -2.75
N PHE A 91 15.17 -0.47 -3.24
CA PHE A 91 16.38 0.00 -3.88
C PHE A 91 17.55 0.10 -2.90
N ASP A 92 17.33 0.54 -1.66
CA ASP A 92 18.38 0.58 -0.64
C ASP A 92 18.87 -0.83 -0.26
N VAL A 93 17.97 -1.81 -0.19
CA VAL A 93 18.28 -3.20 0.17
C VAL A 93 18.95 -3.96 -0.97
N TYR A 94 18.38 -3.90 -2.17
CA TYR A 94 18.77 -4.75 -3.31
C TYR A 94 19.48 -3.99 -4.43
N GLY A 95 19.38 -2.66 -4.47
CA GLY A 95 19.94 -1.79 -5.51
C GLY A 95 21.36 -1.31 -5.23
N HIS A 96 21.94 -1.64 -4.07
CA HIS A 96 23.38 -1.53 -3.84
C HIS A 96 24.11 -2.69 -4.56
N GLU A 97 24.21 -2.60 -5.89
CA GLU A 97 25.33 -3.22 -6.61
C GLU A 97 26.52 -2.24 -6.58
N PRO A 98 27.49 -2.37 -5.67
CA PRO A 98 28.66 -1.48 -5.63
C PRO A 98 29.60 -1.63 -6.85
N ASP A 99 29.38 -2.61 -7.74
CA ASP A 99 30.35 -3.03 -8.77
C ASP A 99 29.77 -3.15 -10.20
N ARG A 100 28.95 -2.20 -10.66
CA ARG A 100 28.87 -1.95 -12.13
C ARG A 100 30.01 -1.03 -12.55
N LEU A 101 31.20 -1.62 -12.66
CA LEU A 101 32.35 -1.10 -13.40
C LEU A 101 32.11 -1.13 -14.91
#